data_AF-A0A938P1Z5-F1
#
_entry.id   AF-A0A938P1Z5-F1
#
_cell.length_a   1.000
_cell.length_b   1.000
_cell.length_c   1.000
_cell.angle_alpha   90.00
_cell.angle_beta   90.00
_cell.angle_gamma   90.00
#
_symmetry.space_group_name_H-M   'P 1'
#
loop_
_entity.id
_entity.type
_entity.pdbx_description
1 polymer ?
#
loop_
_entity_poly.entity_id
_entity_poly.type
_entity_poly.pdbx_seq_one_letter_code
_entity_poly.pdbx_strand_id
1 'polypeptide(L)'
;MPLKTMIFVDGTWLYHSRQILFDVLGADGFEIDYKRIPDVIADDLSQWQEDRIDIVRTCYFGTLPINKPGCNPAKQKAFYDFLAFHCGYDTEIIDVDYRRDPGARPDERSVSVALASAMVYYASLPGVFDVAALVAGDSEYIPLLRRVRAMGKRTQLVAITNTSTRAPTSTLLQTEPGVLDFPPVFLDDHAQNLRLVREEQTRNCKICGKDELTTWAGPDFFCSICRNEHRKQVRTCDACGREEETTWDKPFFYCTQCRKEYRDNRPESA
;
A
#
# COMPACT_ATOMS: atom_id res chain seq x y z
N MET A 1 -4.61 4.81 -32.98
CA MET A 1 -4.42 3.42 -32.46
C MET A 1 -4.40 3.55 -30.95
N PRO A 2 -4.85 2.56 -30.15
CA PRO A 2 -4.88 2.76 -28.71
C PRO A 2 -3.47 3.04 -28.17
N LEU A 3 -3.34 4.09 -27.38
CA LEU A 3 -2.10 4.49 -26.76
C LEU A 3 -1.84 3.58 -25.56
N LYS A 4 -0.80 2.75 -25.66
CA LYS A 4 -0.50 1.76 -24.61
C LYS A 4 0.25 2.43 -23.48
N THR A 5 -0.31 2.40 -22.28
CA THR A 5 0.27 3.01 -21.09
C THR A 5 0.67 1.92 -20.09
N MET A 6 1.90 2.00 -19.60
CA MET A 6 2.36 1.21 -18.46
C MET A 6 2.57 2.12 -17.25
N ILE A 7 2.10 1.65 -16.10
CA ILE A 7 2.20 2.37 -14.83
C ILE A 7 3.29 1.73 -13.99
N PHE A 8 4.15 2.55 -13.41
CA PHE A 8 5.25 2.14 -12.53
C PHE A 8 5.09 2.82 -11.18
N VAL A 9 4.80 2.06 -10.13
CA VAL A 9 4.46 2.58 -8.81
C VAL A 9 5.59 2.38 -7.82
N ASP A 10 6.14 3.48 -7.33
CA ASP A 10 6.96 3.47 -6.13
C ASP A 10 6.05 3.27 -4.91
N GLY A 11 5.94 2.00 -4.49
CA GLY A 11 5.08 1.61 -3.40
C GLY A 11 5.52 2.14 -2.05
N THR A 12 6.82 2.37 -1.86
CA THR A 12 7.37 2.93 -0.61
C THR A 12 6.99 4.40 -0.50
N TRP A 13 7.23 5.17 -1.57
CA TRP A 13 6.84 6.57 -1.64
C TRP A 13 5.32 6.76 -1.45
N LEU A 14 4.50 5.97 -2.16
CA LEU A 14 3.04 6.06 -2.07
C LEU A 14 2.55 5.69 -0.67
N TYR A 15 3.14 4.65 -0.07
CA TYR A 15 2.82 4.26 1.31
C TYR A 15 3.12 5.38 2.30
N HIS A 16 4.27 6.04 2.23
CA HIS A 16 4.63 7.10 3.18
C HIS A 16 3.87 8.41 2.93
N SER A 17 3.55 8.71 1.68
CA SER A 17 2.87 9.94 1.30
C SER A 17 1.35 9.87 1.44
N ARG A 18 0.77 8.66 1.59
CA ARG A 18 -0.69 8.47 1.61
C ARG A 18 -1.40 9.37 2.61
N GLN A 19 -0.81 9.65 3.77
CA GLN A 19 -1.47 10.43 4.84
C GLN A 19 -1.94 11.80 4.36
N ILE A 20 -1.26 12.40 3.37
CA ILE A 20 -1.66 13.67 2.78
C ILE A 20 -3.02 13.55 2.10
N LEU A 21 -3.31 12.42 1.45
CA LEU A 21 -4.63 12.14 0.85
C LEU A 21 -5.74 12.06 1.91
N PHE A 22 -5.43 11.59 3.12
CA PHE A 22 -6.38 11.55 4.25
C PHE A 22 -6.70 12.97 4.70
N ASP A 23 -5.65 13.78 4.85
CA ASP A 23 -5.74 15.14 5.38
C ASP A 23 -6.58 16.02 4.44
N VAL A 24 -6.45 15.85 3.11
CA VAL A 24 -7.25 16.58 2.09
C VAL A 24 -8.74 16.32 2.23
N LEU A 25 -9.15 15.10 2.56
CA LEU A 25 -10.57 14.73 2.68
C LEU A 25 -11.13 14.95 4.09
N GLY A 26 -10.31 15.37 5.06
CA GLY A 26 -10.71 15.51 6.45
C GLY A 26 -11.29 14.23 7.06
N ALA A 27 -10.91 13.06 6.53
CA ALA A 27 -11.52 11.77 6.85
C ALA A 27 -10.58 10.91 7.69
N ASP A 28 -11.04 10.50 8.87
CA ASP A 28 -10.35 9.48 9.66
C ASP A 28 -10.39 8.13 8.92
N GLY A 29 -9.20 7.56 8.66
CA GLY A 29 -9.09 6.21 8.11
C GLY A 29 -9.39 6.08 6.61
N PHE A 30 -9.05 7.08 5.79
CA PHE A 30 -8.99 6.91 4.33
C PHE A 30 -8.22 5.63 3.94
N GLU A 31 -8.69 4.91 2.94
CA GLU A 31 -7.94 3.81 2.37
C GLU A 31 -7.93 4.03 0.87
N ILE A 32 -6.79 3.86 0.23
CA ILE A 32 -6.69 4.02 -1.22
C ILE A 32 -7.35 2.80 -1.87
N ASP A 33 -8.29 3.04 -2.78
CA ASP A 33 -8.75 2.03 -3.72
C ASP A 33 -7.71 1.89 -4.84
N TYR A 34 -6.76 0.97 -4.66
CA TYR A 34 -5.71 0.72 -5.64
C TYR A 34 -6.26 0.27 -7.00
N LYS A 35 -7.49 -0.24 -7.09
CA LYS A 35 -8.10 -0.58 -8.39
C LYS A 35 -8.40 0.66 -9.23
N ARG A 36 -8.56 1.82 -8.60
CA ARG A 36 -8.91 3.09 -9.26
C ARG A 36 -7.71 3.89 -9.76
N ILE A 37 -6.50 3.60 -9.29
CA ILE A 37 -5.29 4.32 -9.74
C ILE A 37 -5.13 4.21 -11.26
N PRO A 38 -5.22 3.02 -11.90
CA PRO A 38 -5.14 2.92 -13.35
C PRO A 38 -6.22 3.71 -14.10
N ASP A 39 -7.45 3.69 -13.59
CA ASP A 39 -8.58 4.41 -14.17
C ASP A 39 -8.33 5.93 -14.16
N VAL A 40 -7.89 6.47 -13.02
CA VAL A 40 -7.58 7.91 -12.87
C VAL A 40 -6.49 8.35 -13.87
N ILE A 41 -5.45 7.54 -14.04
CA ILE A 41 -4.36 7.83 -14.97
C ILE A 41 -4.85 7.75 -16.43
N ALA A 42 -5.68 6.75 -16.75
CA ALA A 42 -6.25 6.60 -18.09
C ALA A 42 -7.19 7.77 -18.44
N ASP A 43 -8.04 8.17 -17.49
CA ASP A 43 -8.99 9.27 -17.63
C ASP A 43 -8.26 10.59 -17.85
N ASP A 44 -7.20 10.88 -17.08
CA ASP A 44 -6.39 12.08 -17.29
C ASP A 44 -5.72 12.08 -18.67
N LEU A 45 -5.03 10.99 -19.05
CA LEU A 45 -4.37 10.91 -20.36
C LEU A 45 -5.34 11.08 -21.53
N SER A 46 -6.58 10.62 -21.37
CA SER A 46 -7.64 10.77 -22.39
C SER A 46 -8.05 12.23 -22.64
N GLN A 47 -7.78 13.14 -21.70
CA GLN A 47 -8.03 14.57 -21.90
C GLN A 47 -6.99 15.21 -22.83
N TRP A 48 -5.81 14.61 -22.92
CA TRP A 48 -4.67 15.15 -23.67
C TRP A 48 -4.43 14.45 -25.01
N GLN A 49 -5.16 13.38 -25.31
CA GLN A 49 -5.00 12.55 -26.51
C GLN A 49 -6.38 12.12 -27.03
N GLU A 50 -6.57 12.14 -28.34
CA GLU A 50 -7.82 11.65 -28.97
C GLU A 50 -7.88 10.12 -29.04
N ASP A 51 -6.73 9.46 -28.95
CA ASP A 51 -6.63 8.01 -28.99
C ASP A 51 -7.13 7.38 -27.68
N ARG A 52 -7.78 6.22 -27.79
CA ARG A 52 -8.15 5.40 -26.63
C ARG A 52 -6.90 5.04 -25.81
N ILE A 53 -6.95 5.23 -24.50
CA ILE A 53 -5.89 4.79 -23.60
C ILE A 53 -6.09 3.30 -23.25
N ASP A 54 -5.02 2.52 -23.32
CA ASP A 54 -5.01 1.11 -22.91
C ASP A 54 -3.96 0.91 -21.82
N ILE A 55 -4.39 0.65 -20.59
CA ILE A 55 -3.47 0.32 -19.49
C ILE A 55 -3.04 -1.13 -19.68
N VAL A 56 -1.84 -1.34 -20.24
CA VAL A 56 -1.35 -2.68 -20.56
C VAL A 56 -0.69 -3.38 -19.38
N ARG A 57 -0.24 -2.62 -18.38
CA ARG A 57 0.31 -3.15 -17.11
C ARG A 57 0.40 -2.07 -16.03
N THR A 58 0.24 -2.50 -14.79
CA THR A 58 0.59 -1.72 -13.60
C THR A 58 1.63 -2.49 -12.79
N CYS A 59 2.85 -1.98 -12.71
CA CYS A 59 3.95 -2.56 -11.94
C CYS A 59 4.03 -1.85 -10.60
N TYR A 60 4.10 -2.61 -9.50
CA TYR A 60 4.21 -2.07 -8.15
C TYR A 60 5.46 -2.59 -7.47
N PHE A 61 6.30 -1.67 -7.01
CA PHE A 61 7.58 -1.96 -6.39
C PHE A 61 7.51 -1.69 -4.89
N GLY A 62 7.93 -2.64 -4.07
CA GLY A 62 7.86 -2.51 -2.62
C GLY A 62 8.93 -3.32 -1.91
N THR A 63 8.97 -3.19 -0.58
CA THR A 63 9.87 -3.96 0.28
C THR A 63 9.08 -4.82 1.25
N LEU A 64 9.63 -5.96 1.66
CA LEU A 64 9.06 -6.79 2.72
C LEU A 64 10.11 -7.03 3.81
N PRO A 65 9.89 -6.60 5.06
CA PRO A 65 10.83 -6.89 6.13
C PRO A 65 10.78 -8.39 6.48
N ILE A 66 11.92 -9.07 6.35
CA ILE A 66 12.07 -10.46 6.80
C ILE A 66 12.87 -10.50 8.10
N ASN A 67 12.47 -11.37 9.02
CA ASN A 67 13.13 -11.60 10.31
C ASN A 67 13.29 -10.36 11.22
N LYS A 68 12.57 -9.27 10.97
CA LYS A 68 12.60 -8.06 11.80
C LYS A 68 11.99 -8.34 13.18
N PRO A 69 12.74 -8.18 14.29
CA PRO A 69 12.21 -8.42 15.63
C PRO A 69 10.96 -7.59 15.93
N GLY A 70 9.90 -8.23 16.42
CA GLY A 70 8.64 -7.57 16.77
C GLY A 70 7.77 -7.10 15.60
N CYS A 71 8.16 -7.39 14.35
CA CYS A 71 7.38 -7.06 13.17
C CYS A 71 6.67 -8.31 12.63
N ASN A 72 5.36 -8.23 12.40
CA ASN A 72 4.60 -9.27 11.71
C ASN A 72 4.31 -8.81 10.27
N PRO A 73 4.97 -9.39 9.25
CA PRO A 73 4.79 -8.99 7.85
C PRO A 73 3.47 -9.48 7.23
N ALA A 74 2.65 -10.27 7.94
CA ALA A 74 1.45 -10.90 7.37
C ALA A 74 0.47 -9.90 6.74
N LYS A 75 0.26 -8.73 7.34
CA LYS A 75 -0.60 -7.68 6.77
C LYS A 75 -0.06 -7.12 5.46
N GLN A 76 1.26 -6.90 5.40
CA GLN A 76 1.92 -6.36 4.23
C GLN A 76 1.95 -7.39 3.09
N LYS A 77 2.19 -8.67 3.42
CA LYS A 77 2.07 -9.78 2.48
C LYS A 77 0.65 -9.88 1.91
N ALA A 78 -0.37 -9.87 2.76
CA ALA A 78 -1.77 -9.90 2.32
C ALA A 78 -2.14 -8.70 1.44
N PHE A 79 -1.54 -7.53 1.69
CA PHE A 79 -1.69 -6.37 0.82
C PHE A 79 -1.06 -6.58 -0.55
N TYR A 80 0.15 -7.15 -0.65
CA TYR A 80 0.77 -7.48 -1.94
C TYR A 80 0.02 -8.57 -2.69
N ASP A 81 -0.49 -9.59 -1.98
CA ASP A 81 -1.39 -10.59 -2.55
C ASP A 81 -2.67 -9.91 -3.10
N PHE A 82 -3.24 -8.95 -2.37
CA PHE A 82 -4.38 -8.17 -2.85
C PHE A 82 -4.06 -7.38 -4.13
N LEU A 83 -2.92 -6.69 -4.19
CA LEU A 83 -2.51 -5.97 -5.40
C LEU A 83 -2.40 -6.92 -6.60
N ALA A 84 -1.74 -8.06 -6.43
CA ALA A 84 -1.53 -9.01 -7.50
C ALA A 84 -2.85 -9.67 -7.96
N PHE A 85 -3.60 -10.26 -7.03
CA PHE A 85 -4.74 -11.11 -7.37
C PHE A 85 -6.05 -10.35 -7.55
N HIS A 86 -6.22 -9.19 -6.90
CA HIS A 86 -7.47 -8.44 -6.94
C HIS A 86 -7.39 -7.13 -7.72
N CYS A 87 -6.20 -6.53 -7.84
CA CYS A 87 -5.98 -5.34 -8.68
C CYS A 87 -5.31 -5.65 -10.01
N GLY A 88 -4.77 -6.86 -10.20
CA GLY A 88 -4.07 -7.25 -11.44
C GLY A 88 -2.71 -6.60 -11.61
N TYR A 89 -2.08 -6.19 -10.50
CA TYR A 89 -0.76 -5.56 -10.53
C TYR A 89 0.34 -6.61 -10.69
N ASP A 90 1.40 -6.25 -11.41
CA ASP A 90 2.65 -6.99 -11.41
C ASP A 90 3.50 -6.49 -10.24
N THR A 91 3.67 -7.31 -9.20
CA THR A 91 4.33 -6.90 -7.95
C THR A 91 5.76 -7.38 -7.89
N GLU A 92 6.70 -6.46 -7.70
CA GLU A 92 8.11 -6.76 -7.44
C GLU A 92 8.45 -6.35 -6.01
N ILE A 93 8.59 -7.35 -5.14
CA ILE A 93 8.77 -7.16 -3.70
C ILE A 93 10.18 -7.57 -3.29
N ILE A 94 10.93 -6.63 -2.73
CA ILE A 94 12.32 -6.82 -2.32
C ILE A 94 12.35 -7.18 -0.84
N ASP A 95 12.90 -8.34 -0.51
CA ASP A 95 13.08 -8.77 0.87
C ASP A 95 14.20 -7.97 1.55
N VAL A 96 13.89 -7.42 2.74
CA VAL A 96 14.86 -6.71 3.59
C VAL A 96 15.22 -7.60 4.78
N ASP A 97 16.42 -8.19 4.75
CA ASP A 97 16.88 -9.11 5.79
C ASP A 97 17.51 -8.40 6.99
N TYR A 98 16.72 -8.27 8.06
CA TYR A 98 17.14 -7.64 9.31
C TYR A 98 18.14 -8.46 10.13
N ARG A 99 18.40 -9.73 9.79
CA ARG A 99 19.52 -10.47 10.39
C ARG A 99 20.85 -10.08 9.78
N ARG A 100 20.85 -9.83 8.47
CA ARG A 100 22.03 -9.42 7.71
C ARG A 100 22.37 -7.95 7.93
N ASP A 101 21.34 -7.11 8.01
CA ASP A 101 21.47 -5.69 8.35
C ASP A 101 20.44 -5.29 9.42
N PRO A 102 20.78 -5.40 10.71
CA PRO A 102 19.90 -5.01 11.81
C PRO A 102 19.53 -3.51 11.81
N GLY A 103 20.32 -2.68 11.13
CA GLY A 103 20.09 -1.24 10.99
C GLY A 103 19.28 -0.85 9.75
N ALA A 104 18.87 -1.82 8.92
CA ALA A 104 18.19 -1.58 7.67
C ALA A 104 16.92 -0.73 7.87
N ARG A 105 16.90 0.43 7.23
CA ARG A 105 15.67 1.20 7.04
C ARG A 105 14.91 0.62 5.84
N PRO A 106 13.59 0.87 5.70
CA PRO A 106 12.92 0.61 4.44
C PRO A 106 13.75 1.25 3.32
N ASP A 107 14.37 0.43 2.49
CA ASP A 107 15.39 0.92 1.56
C ASP A 107 14.70 1.43 0.30
N GLU A 108 14.29 2.70 0.33
CA GLU A 108 13.77 3.45 -0.82
C GLU A 108 14.68 3.27 -2.04
N ARG A 109 16.01 3.14 -1.86
CA ARG A 109 16.95 3.00 -2.98
C ARG A 109 16.79 1.67 -3.70
N SER A 110 16.59 0.57 -2.98
CA SER A 110 16.36 -0.74 -3.59
C SER A 110 15.11 -0.74 -4.47
N VAL A 111 14.04 -0.08 -3.99
CA VAL A 111 12.80 0.11 -4.75
C VAL A 111 13.03 0.98 -5.98
N SER A 112 13.71 2.11 -5.83
CA SER A 112 14.06 2.99 -6.97
C SER A 112 14.89 2.27 -8.03
N VAL A 113 15.84 1.41 -7.62
CA VAL A 113 16.66 0.62 -8.55
C VAL A 113 15.83 -0.43 -9.28
N ALA A 114 14.97 -1.17 -8.58
CA ALA A 114 14.10 -2.16 -9.19
C ALA A 114 13.13 -1.52 -10.19
N LEU A 115 12.45 -0.43 -9.77
CA LEU A 115 11.55 0.34 -10.62
C LEU A 115 12.26 0.87 -11.86
N ALA A 116 13.41 1.54 -11.68
CA ALA A 116 14.18 2.08 -12.80
C ALA A 116 14.63 0.99 -13.78
N SER A 117 15.08 -0.16 -13.26
CA SER A 117 15.53 -1.29 -14.06
C SER A 117 14.38 -1.86 -14.89
N ALA A 118 13.22 -2.08 -14.27
CA ALA A 118 12.03 -2.60 -14.96
C ALA A 118 11.51 -1.61 -16.01
N MET A 119 11.41 -0.33 -15.69
CA MET A 119 10.92 0.70 -16.60
C MET A 119 11.83 0.86 -17.83
N VAL A 120 13.16 0.85 -17.64
CA VAL A 120 14.13 0.85 -18.76
C VAL A 120 14.05 -0.43 -19.57
N TYR A 121 13.94 -1.60 -18.91
CA TYR A 121 13.79 -2.87 -19.59
C TYR A 121 12.56 -2.87 -20.51
N TYR A 122 11.38 -2.55 -19.99
CA TYR A 122 10.17 -2.50 -20.82
C TYR A 122 10.23 -1.41 -21.90
N ALA A 123 10.85 -0.26 -21.62
CA ALA A 123 11.03 0.80 -22.61
C ALA A 123 11.87 0.35 -23.80
N SER A 124 12.86 -0.53 -23.57
CA SER A 124 13.73 -1.07 -24.61
C SER A 124 13.02 -2.08 -25.54
N LEU A 125 11.88 -2.63 -25.11
CA LEU A 125 11.12 -3.61 -25.89
C LEU A 125 10.18 -2.93 -26.90
N PRO A 126 10.28 -3.27 -28.20
CA PRO A 126 9.40 -2.70 -29.21
C PRO A 126 7.92 -3.04 -28.97
N GLY A 127 7.03 -2.05 -29.08
CA GLY A 127 5.58 -2.23 -29.09
C GLY A 127 4.92 -2.63 -27.76
N VAL A 128 5.68 -2.71 -26.66
CA VAL A 128 5.15 -3.06 -25.33
C VAL A 128 4.27 -1.94 -24.77
N PHE A 129 4.78 -0.70 -24.81
CA PHE A 129 4.03 0.49 -24.42
C PHE A 129 4.53 1.73 -25.15
N ASP A 130 3.73 2.79 -25.14
CA ASP A 130 4.01 4.10 -25.74
C ASP A 130 4.21 5.16 -24.66
N VAL A 131 3.45 5.08 -23.56
CA VAL A 131 3.53 5.98 -22.40
C VAL A 131 3.94 5.24 -21.13
N ALA A 132 4.89 5.80 -20.38
CA ALA A 132 5.17 5.38 -19.02
C ALA A 132 4.63 6.41 -18.01
N ALA A 133 3.70 5.99 -17.17
CA ALA A 133 3.19 6.77 -16.05
C ALA A 133 3.96 6.38 -14.78
N LEU A 134 4.75 7.30 -14.24
CA LEU A 134 5.53 7.11 -13.02
C LEU A 134 4.74 7.63 -11.82
N VAL A 135 4.34 6.75 -10.90
CA VAL A 135 3.72 7.11 -9.62
C VAL A 135 4.83 7.20 -8.56
N ALA A 136 5.37 8.41 -8.36
CA ALA A 136 6.51 8.65 -7.48
C ALA A 136 6.66 10.14 -7.11
N GLY A 137 7.57 10.46 -6.18
CA GLY A 137 7.86 11.84 -5.81
C GLY A 137 9.34 12.22 -5.72
N ASP A 138 10.29 11.30 -5.95
CA ASP A 138 11.72 11.62 -5.81
C ASP A 138 12.35 12.16 -7.11
N SER A 139 13.11 13.25 -7.01
CA SER A 139 13.94 13.77 -8.11
C SER A 139 15.02 12.80 -8.60
N GLU A 140 15.37 11.77 -7.84
CA GLU A 140 16.25 10.68 -8.29
C GLU A 140 15.72 9.94 -9.53
N TYR A 141 14.43 10.07 -9.85
CA TYR A 141 13.83 9.52 -11.08
C TYR A 141 14.04 10.38 -12.34
N ILE A 142 14.56 11.61 -12.24
CA ILE A 142 14.80 12.48 -13.41
C ILE A 142 15.69 11.81 -14.47
N PRO A 143 16.83 11.18 -14.14
CA PRO A 143 17.64 10.46 -15.11
C PRO A 143 16.86 9.34 -15.78
N LEU A 144 16.07 8.56 -15.02
CA LEU A 144 15.23 7.48 -15.54
C LEU A 144 14.26 8.00 -16.62
N LEU A 145 13.49 9.06 -16.30
CA LEU A 145 12.55 9.67 -17.24
C LEU A 145 13.24 10.11 -18.53
N ARG A 146 14.41 10.76 -18.43
CA ARG A 146 15.20 11.15 -19.62
C ARG A 146 15.60 9.94 -20.48
N ARG A 147 15.94 8.81 -19.87
CA ARG A 147 16.38 7.61 -20.62
C ARG A 147 15.20 6.92 -21.31
N VAL A 148 14.07 6.81 -20.61
CA VAL A 148 12.82 6.28 -21.17
C VAL A 148 12.35 7.13 -22.36
N ARG A 149 12.43 8.47 -22.23
CA ARG A 149 12.16 9.39 -23.36
C ARG A 149 13.12 9.22 -24.53
N ALA A 150 14.42 9.07 -24.25
CA ALA A 150 15.43 8.82 -25.29
C ALA A 150 15.21 7.50 -26.05
N MET A 151 14.48 6.54 -25.46
CA MET A 151 14.03 5.30 -26.10
C MET A 151 12.74 5.47 -26.93
N GLY A 152 12.26 6.70 -27.10
CA GLY A 152 11.08 7.03 -27.90
C GLY A 152 9.75 6.84 -27.17
N LYS A 153 9.77 6.67 -25.85
CA LYS A 153 8.55 6.61 -25.03
C LYS A 153 8.16 8.01 -24.55
N ARG A 154 6.88 8.22 -24.31
CA ARG A 154 6.39 9.43 -23.63
C ARG A 154 6.27 9.15 -22.13
N THR A 155 6.42 10.18 -21.31
CA THR A 155 6.40 10.04 -19.85
C THR A 155 5.37 10.96 -19.20
N GLN A 156 4.72 10.44 -18.15
CA GLN A 156 3.82 11.21 -17.27
C GLN A 156 4.24 10.98 -15.83
N LEU A 157 4.15 12.04 -15.01
CA LEU A 157 4.31 11.95 -13.56
C LEU A 157 2.93 11.87 -12.91
N VAL A 158 2.79 10.98 -11.94
CA VAL A 158 1.63 10.86 -11.07
C VAL A 158 2.13 11.06 -9.64
N ALA A 159 1.71 12.15 -9.02
CA ALA A 159 2.31 12.70 -7.81
C ALA A 159 1.25 13.02 -6.76
N ILE A 160 1.68 13.55 -5.61
CA ILE A 160 0.82 14.19 -4.61
C ILE A 160 1.28 15.64 -4.46
N THR A 161 0.34 16.58 -4.39
CA THR A 161 0.64 18.01 -4.29
C THR A 161 1.40 18.33 -3.02
N ASN A 162 2.35 19.26 -3.12
CA ASN A 162 3.04 19.79 -1.95
C ASN A 162 2.12 20.74 -1.19
N THR A 163 2.00 20.53 0.12
CA THR A 163 1.29 21.43 1.03
C THR A 163 2.27 22.35 1.74
N SER A 164 1.77 23.33 2.48
CA SER A 164 2.59 24.23 3.29
C SER A 164 3.41 23.51 4.38
N THR A 165 3.01 22.30 4.77
CA THR A 165 3.63 21.55 5.87
C THR A 165 4.31 20.27 5.42
N ARG A 166 4.04 19.76 4.21
CA ARG A 166 4.61 18.52 3.68
C ARG A 166 4.88 18.64 2.19
N ALA A 167 6.04 18.16 1.76
CA ALA A 167 6.43 18.13 0.36
C ALA A 167 6.72 16.68 -0.07
N PRO A 168 5.68 15.85 -0.34
CA PRO A 168 5.88 14.46 -0.74
C PRO A 168 6.53 14.35 -2.13
N THR A 169 6.40 15.37 -2.97
CA THR A 169 6.89 15.35 -4.35
C THR A 169 7.94 16.43 -4.53
N SER A 170 9.14 16.06 -4.98
CA SER A 170 10.20 17.00 -5.31
C SER A 170 9.73 18.02 -6.35
N THR A 171 9.85 19.32 -6.03
CA THR A 171 9.53 20.40 -6.98
C THR A 171 10.42 20.35 -8.22
N LEU A 172 11.64 19.85 -8.07
CA LEU A 172 12.54 19.63 -9.20
C LEU A 172 11.97 18.58 -10.15
N LEU A 173 11.47 17.44 -9.63
CA LEU A 173 10.84 16.41 -10.45
C LEU A 173 9.63 16.94 -11.24
N GLN A 174 8.84 17.84 -10.63
CA GLN A 174 7.64 18.40 -11.24
C GLN A 174 7.94 19.43 -12.34
N THR A 175 9.05 20.17 -12.21
CA THR A 175 9.34 21.33 -13.08
C THR A 175 10.49 21.11 -14.05
N GLU A 176 11.24 20.00 -13.92
CA GLU A 176 12.40 19.71 -14.75
C GLU A 176 12.04 19.68 -16.25
N PRO A 177 12.63 20.56 -17.08
CA PRO A 177 12.32 20.61 -18.50
C PRO A 177 12.73 19.32 -19.22
N GLY A 178 11.87 18.86 -20.13
CA GLY A 178 12.18 17.72 -20.98
C GLY A 178 12.24 16.38 -20.22
N VAL A 179 11.44 16.20 -19.18
CA VAL A 179 11.26 14.88 -18.53
C VAL A 179 9.82 14.38 -18.56
N LEU A 180 8.85 15.24 -18.85
CA LEU A 180 7.43 14.91 -18.95
C LEU A 180 6.88 15.34 -20.31
N ASP A 181 6.03 14.50 -20.90
CA ASP A 181 5.32 14.75 -22.16
C ASP A 181 3.82 15.02 -21.94
N PHE A 182 3.38 14.91 -20.70
CA PHE A 182 2.03 15.19 -20.21
C PHE A 182 2.13 15.96 -18.88
N PRO A 183 1.13 16.79 -18.54
CA PRO A 183 1.06 17.40 -17.23
C PRO A 183 1.09 16.35 -16.11
N PRO A 184 1.69 16.66 -14.94
CA PRO A 184 1.58 15.80 -13.78
C PRO A 184 0.11 15.61 -13.36
N VAL A 185 -0.24 14.38 -12.97
CA VAL A 185 -1.51 14.05 -12.33
C VAL A 185 -1.30 14.06 -10.83
N PHE A 186 -2.14 14.78 -10.09
CA PHE A 186 -2.06 14.81 -8.63
C PHE A 186 -3.15 13.94 -8.01
N LEU A 187 -2.76 12.89 -7.30
CA LEU A 187 -3.69 11.91 -6.71
C LEU A 187 -4.65 12.56 -5.71
N ASP A 188 -4.23 13.64 -5.04
CA ASP A 188 -5.06 14.39 -4.11
C ASP A 188 -6.24 15.12 -4.78
N ASP A 189 -6.09 15.57 -6.03
CA ASP A 189 -7.21 16.13 -6.81
C ASP A 189 -8.29 15.07 -7.09
N HIS A 190 -7.90 13.79 -7.09
CA HIS A 190 -8.76 12.64 -7.28
C HIS A 190 -9.06 11.89 -5.97
N ALA A 191 -8.76 12.47 -4.81
CA ALA A 191 -8.84 11.75 -3.53
C ALA A 191 -10.23 11.15 -3.28
N GLN A 192 -11.31 11.85 -3.66
CA GLN A 192 -12.68 11.30 -3.51
C GLN A 192 -12.90 10.04 -4.34
N ASN A 193 -12.40 10.00 -5.57
CA ASN A 193 -12.53 8.84 -6.47
C ASN A 193 -11.60 7.70 -6.07
N LEU A 194 -10.48 8.03 -5.44
CA LEU A 194 -9.48 7.06 -4.93
C LEU A 194 -9.81 6.57 -3.52
N ARG A 195 -10.88 7.07 -2.88
CA ARG A 195 -11.30 6.59 -1.58
C ARG A 195 -11.93 5.21 -1.71
N LEU A 196 -11.37 4.23 -1.01
CA LEU A 196 -12.03 2.95 -0.81
C LEU A 196 -13.26 3.15 0.07
N VAL A 197 -14.43 3.18 -0.57
CA VAL A 197 -15.73 3.17 0.10
C VAL A 197 -16.10 1.70 0.31
N ARG A 198 -15.99 1.22 1.55
CA ARG A 198 -16.52 -0.09 1.89
C ARG A 198 -18.03 0.03 2.08
N GLU A 199 -18.78 -0.45 1.10
CA GLU A 199 -20.23 -0.53 1.23
C GLU A 199 -20.63 -1.48 2.35
N GLU A 200 -21.51 -1.02 3.23
CA GLU A 200 -22.12 -1.87 4.25
C GLU A 200 -23.09 -2.84 3.56
N GLN A 201 -22.85 -4.13 3.77
CA GLN A 201 -23.68 -5.20 3.27
C GLN A 201 -24.09 -6.11 4.42
N THR A 202 -25.34 -6.56 4.41
CA THR A 202 -25.79 -7.60 5.33
C THR A 202 -25.24 -8.93 4.87
N ARG A 203 -24.47 -9.61 5.72
CA ARG A 203 -23.93 -10.94 5.41
C ARG A 203 -24.30 -11.96 6.48
N ASN A 204 -24.43 -13.20 6.02
CA ASN A 204 -24.77 -14.34 6.84
C ASN A 204 -23.50 -15.02 7.38
N CYS A 205 -23.39 -15.14 8.69
CA CYS A 205 -22.25 -15.79 9.35
C CYS A 205 -22.16 -17.27 8.97
N LYS A 206 -21.00 -17.72 8.45
CA LYS A 206 -20.79 -19.13 8.06
C LYS A 206 -20.85 -20.13 9.21
N ILE A 207 -20.71 -19.68 10.46
CA ILE A 207 -20.75 -20.56 11.65
C ILE A 207 -22.18 -20.67 12.20
N CYS A 208 -22.79 -19.54 12.55
CA CYS A 208 -24.06 -19.53 13.28
C CYS A 208 -25.28 -19.14 12.41
N GLY A 209 -25.06 -18.79 11.14
CA GLY A 209 -26.14 -18.40 10.24
C GLY A 209 -26.77 -17.04 10.56
N LYS A 210 -26.19 -16.24 11.46
CA LYS A 210 -26.73 -14.93 11.85
C LYS A 210 -26.36 -13.87 10.80
N ASP A 211 -27.34 -13.06 10.41
CA ASP A 211 -27.11 -11.87 9.61
C ASP A 211 -26.51 -10.75 10.45
N GLU A 212 -25.43 -10.16 9.95
CA GLU A 212 -24.77 -9.01 10.55
C GLU A 212 -24.34 -8.03 9.46
N LEU A 213 -24.59 -6.74 9.72
CA LEU A 213 -24.15 -5.67 8.84
C LEU A 213 -22.62 -5.61 8.88
N THR A 214 -21.98 -5.65 7.73
CA THR A 214 -20.52 -5.68 7.66
C THR A 214 -20.00 -4.95 6.44
N THR A 215 -18.81 -4.38 6.58
CA THR A 215 -17.99 -3.84 5.49
C THR A 215 -17.02 -4.88 4.91
N TRP A 216 -17.07 -6.13 5.41
CA TRP A 216 -16.18 -7.21 4.99
C TRP A 216 -16.59 -7.81 3.64
N ALA A 217 -15.75 -7.63 2.63
CA ALA A 217 -15.97 -8.15 1.28
C ALA A 217 -15.31 -9.53 1.01
N GLY A 218 -14.60 -10.11 1.98
CA GLY A 218 -13.90 -11.39 1.81
C GLY A 218 -14.84 -12.60 1.61
N PRO A 219 -14.33 -13.74 1.11
CA PRO A 219 -15.15 -14.91 0.77
C PRO A 219 -15.78 -15.62 1.98
N ASP A 220 -15.15 -15.50 3.15
CA ASP A 220 -15.64 -16.05 4.41
C ASP A 220 -16.06 -14.92 5.34
N PHE A 221 -17.31 -14.93 5.80
CA PHE A 221 -17.82 -14.00 6.79
C PHE A 221 -18.18 -14.73 8.09
N PHE A 222 -17.67 -14.22 9.21
CA PHE A 222 -17.98 -14.68 10.55
C PHE A 222 -18.42 -13.50 11.39
N CYS A 223 -19.57 -13.63 12.07
CA CYS A 223 -20.09 -12.54 12.86
C CYS A 223 -19.16 -12.18 14.02
N SER A 224 -19.29 -10.95 14.54
CA SER A 224 -18.50 -10.44 15.68
C SER A 224 -18.44 -11.41 16.87
N ILE A 225 -19.56 -12.08 17.17
CA ILE A 225 -19.67 -13.07 18.26
C ILE A 225 -18.81 -14.31 17.95
N CYS A 226 -19.08 -15.00 16.83
CA CYS A 226 -18.38 -16.24 16.49
C CYS A 226 -16.88 -16.03 16.28
N ARG A 227 -16.48 -14.87 15.72
CA ARG A 227 -15.07 -14.49 15.56
C ARG A 227 -14.37 -14.29 16.91
N ASN A 228 -15.08 -13.76 17.91
CA ASN A 228 -14.54 -13.61 19.25
C ASN A 228 -14.51 -14.94 20.01
N GLU A 229 -15.51 -15.80 19.83
CA GLU A 229 -15.57 -17.14 20.43
C GLU A 229 -14.50 -18.07 19.87
N HIS A 230 -14.22 -18.05 18.55
CA HIS A 230 -13.10 -18.80 17.97
C HIS A 230 -11.72 -18.31 18.40
N ARG A 231 -11.63 -17.09 18.94
CA ARG A 231 -10.38 -16.57 19.54
C ARG A 231 -10.25 -16.95 21.01
N LYS A 232 -11.32 -17.39 21.67
CA LYS A 232 -11.26 -17.85 23.06
C LYS A 232 -10.55 -19.21 23.07
N GLN A 233 -9.44 -19.25 23.80
CA GLN A 233 -8.71 -20.45 24.11
C GLN A 233 -8.53 -20.52 25.62
N VAL A 234 -8.66 -21.73 26.19
CA VAL A 234 -8.29 -21.96 27.58
C VAL A 234 -6.77 -21.98 27.65
N ARG A 235 -6.19 -21.12 28.48
CA ARG A 235 -4.74 -21.08 28.68
C ARG A 235 -4.39 -21.12 30.15
N THR A 236 -3.30 -21.79 30.42
CA THR A 236 -2.70 -21.90 31.75
C THR A 236 -1.85 -20.65 32.01
N CYS A 237 -2.10 -19.98 33.13
CA CYS A 237 -1.35 -18.81 33.58
C CYS A 237 0.11 -19.18 33.87
N ASP A 238 1.06 -18.45 33.29
CA ASP A 238 2.50 -18.70 33.48
C ASP A 238 2.97 -18.40 34.90
N ALA A 239 2.26 -17.55 35.65
CA ALA A 239 2.64 -17.18 37.03
C ALA A 239 2.08 -18.15 38.08
N CYS A 240 0.83 -18.61 37.91
CA CYS A 240 0.12 -19.35 38.98
C CYS A 240 -0.45 -20.69 38.54
N GLY A 241 -0.28 -21.09 37.28
CA GLY A 241 -0.78 -22.37 36.77
C GLY A 241 -2.30 -22.44 36.60
N ARG A 242 -3.05 -21.36 36.85
CA ARG A 242 -4.51 -21.36 36.72
C ARG A 242 -4.93 -21.31 35.25
N GLU A 243 -5.86 -22.17 34.87
CA GLU A 243 -6.51 -22.11 33.56
C GLU A 243 -7.58 -21.02 33.52
N GLU A 244 -7.55 -20.18 32.50
CA GLU A 244 -8.54 -19.12 32.28
C GLU A 244 -8.81 -18.98 30.78
N GLU A 245 -10.08 -18.78 30.41
CA GLU A 245 -10.46 -18.47 29.03
C GLU A 245 -9.94 -17.09 28.64
N THR A 246 -9.22 -17.03 27.52
CA THR A 246 -8.64 -15.79 27.04
C THR A 246 -8.67 -15.69 25.53
N THR A 247 -8.76 -14.46 25.03
CA THR A 247 -8.53 -14.12 23.61
C THR A 247 -7.08 -13.72 23.34
N TRP A 248 -6.20 -13.82 24.34
CA TRP A 248 -4.78 -13.46 24.25
C TRP A 248 -3.97 -14.53 23.50
N ASP A 249 -3.27 -14.11 22.45
CA ASP A 249 -2.62 -14.96 21.46
C ASP A 249 -1.09 -14.97 21.55
N LYS A 250 -0.48 -14.23 22.48
CA LYS A 250 0.99 -14.18 22.64
C LYS A 250 1.55 -15.38 23.41
N PRO A 251 2.84 -15.71 23.32
CA PRO A 251 3.42 -16.90 23.97
C PRO A 251 3.19 -16.96 25.48
N PHE A 252 3.14 -15.81 26.15
CA PHE A 252 2.89 -15.70 27.59
C PHE A 252 1.44 -15.33 27.90
N PHE A 253 0.89 -15.83 29.00
CA PHE A 253 -0.44 -15.54 29.51
C PHE A 253 -0.42 -15.40 31.04
N TYR A 254 -0.94 -14.28 31.54
CA TYR A 254 -1.18 -14.07 32.96
C TYR A 254 -2.68 -13.95 33.22
N CYS A 255 -3.19 -14.72 34.19
CA CYS A 255 -4.61 -14.68 34.50
C CYS A 255 -5.03 -13.32 35.08
N THR A 256 -6.33 -13.04 35.06
CA THR A 256 -6.90 -11.77 35.53
C THR A 256 -6.49 -11.45 36.97
N GLN A 257 -6.40 -12.46 37.84
CA GLN A 257 -5.97 -12.28 39.23
C GLN A 257 -4.50 -11.85 39.33
N CYS A 258 -3.57 -12.57 38.68
CA CYS A 258 -2.15 -12.20 38.70
C CYS A 258 -1.88 -10.83 38.05
N ARG A 259 -2.63 -10.47 37.01
CA ARG A 259 -2.54 -9.12 36.40
C ARG A 259 -3.01 -8.02 37.36
N LYS A 260 -4.05 -8.31 38.15
CA LYS A 260 -4.57 -7.37 39.15
C LYS A 260 -3.59 -7.21 40.31
N GLU A 261 -3.07 -8.31 40.85
CA GLU A 261 -2.05 -8.30 41.89
C GLU A 261 -0.76 -7.58 41.43
N TYR A 262 -0.35 -7.74 40.18
CA TYR A 262 0.79 -7.01 39.61
C TYR A 262 0.52 -5.50 39.45
N ARG A 263 -0.72 -5.11 39.14
CA ARG A 263 -1.13 -3.69 39.08
C ARG A 263 -1.21 -3.07 40.47
N ASP A 264 -1.72 -3.80 41.44
CA ASP A 264 -1.92 -3.33 42.81
C ASP A 264 -0.58 -3.27 43.59
N ASN A 265 0.39 -4.13 43.24
CA ASN A 265 1.73 -4.15 43.82
C ASN A 265 2.77 -3.34 43.03
N ARG A 266 2.34 -2.54 42.04
CA ARG A 266 3.28 -1.67 41.33
C ARG A 266 3.69 -0.55 42.28
N PRO A 267 4.99 -0.38 42.63
CA PRO A 267 5.41 0.80 43.36
C PRO A 267 5.10 2.02 42.51
N GLU A 268 4.34 2.97 43.06
CA GLU A 268 4.28 4.32 42.51
C GLU A 268 5.71 4.87 42.48
N SER A 269 6.28 4.95 41.29
CA SER A 269 7.50 5.72 41.00
C SER A 269 7.29 6.30 39.60
N ALA A 270 7.13 7.61 39.51
CA ALA A 270 8.21 8.62 39.46
C ALA A 270 8.79 8.71 38.05
#